data_AF-A0A7K3WT29-F1
#
_entry.id   AF-A0A7K3WT29-F1
#
_cell.length_a   1.000
_cell.length_b   1.000
_cell.length_c   1.000
_cell.angle_alpha   90.00
_cell.angle_beta   90.00
_cell.angle_gamma   90.00
#
_symmetry.space_group_name_H-M   'P 1'
#
loop_
_entity.id
_entity.type
_entity.pdbx_description
1 polymer ?
#
loop_
_entity_poly.entity_id
_entity_poly.type
_entity_poly.pdbx_seq_one_letter_code
_entity_poly.pdbx_strand_id
1 'polypeptide(L)' 'MNNLADASRYINSFPRPNGLNTHSWRAIKKLALYAWDCHFSQRRFEHRINFLCKDFYLMIRNPEGQFIVPETFSYDTEL' A
#
# COMPACT_ATOMS: atom_id res chain seq x y z
N MET A 1 9.54 -1.53 -10.52
CA MET A 1 8.80 -0.34 -10.04
C MET A 1 9.84 0.60 -9.53
N ASN A 2 10.16 1.67 -10.27
CA ASN A 2 11.49 2.30 -10.14
C ASN A 2 11.43 3.74 -9.63
N ASN A 3 10.24 4.34 -9.59
CA ASN A 3 10.03 5.70 -9.11
C ASN A 3 8.58 5.87 -8.59
N LEU A 4 8.31 7.04 -7.99
CA LEU A 4 6.99 7.35 -7.43
C LEU A 4 5.88 7.44 -8.47
N ALA A 5 6.19 7.83 -9.72
CA ALA A 5 5.21 7.89 -10.80
C ALA A 5 4.74 6.48 -11.22
N ASP A 6 5.66 5.52 -11.30
CA ASP A 6 5.36 4.10 -11.55
C ASP A 6 4.48 3.53 -10.43
N ALA A 7 4.85 3.80 -9.16
CA ALA A 7 4.08 3.40 -7.99
C ALA A 7 2.66 3.97 -8.01
N SER A 8 2.52 5.25 -8.35
CA SER A 8 1.22 5.91 -8.49
C SER A 8 0.37 5.25 -9.58
N ARG A 9 0.94 4.93 -10.75
CA ARG A 9 0.23 4.22 -11.82
C ARG A 9 -0.22 2.83 -11.38
N TYR A 10 0.67 2.08 -10.71
CA TYR A 10 0.37 0.77 -10.15
C TYR A 10 -0.78 0.84 -9.13
N ILE A 11 -0.70 1.71 -8.13
CA ILE A 11 -1.76 1.89 -7.12
C ILE A 11 -3.09 2.28 -7.78
N ASN A 12 -3.05 3.11 -8.82
CA ASN A 12 -4.25 3.56 -9.49
C ASN A 12 -4.92 2.49 -10.35
N SER A 13 -4.22 1.43 -10.75
CA SER A 13 -4.80 0.31 -11.51
C SER A 13 -5.78 -0.53 -10.69
N PHE A 14 -5.68 -0.50 -9.36
CA PHE A 14 -6.57 -1.27 -8.49
C PHE A 14 -8.00 -0.73 -8.53
N PRO A 15 -8.99 -1.60 -8.78
CA PRO A 15 -10.39 -1.24 -8.67
C PRO A 15 -10.75 -0.98 -7.21
N ARG A 16 -11.78 -0.15 -6.98
CA ARG A 16 -12.29 0.06 -5.63
C ARG A 16 -12.99 -1.22 -5.14
N PRO A 17 -12.62 -1.78 -3.97
CA PRO A 17 -13.34 -2.91 -3.41
C PRO A 17 -14.79 -2.57 -3.08
N ASN A 18 -15.67 -3.57 -3.22
CA ASN A 18 -17.08 -3.45 -2.86
C ASN A 18 -17.23 -3.19 -1.35
N GLY A 19 -18.13 -2.29 -0.98
CA GLY A 19 -18.35 -1.89 0.42
C GLY A 19 -17.47 -0.75 0.92
N LEU A 20 -16.43 -0.35 0.18
CA LEU A 20 -15.63 0.83 0.53
C LEU A 20 -16.13 2.07 -0.22
N ASN A 21 -16.37 3.16 0.51
CA ASN A 21 -16.76 4.43 -0.13
C ASN A 21 -15.58 5.07 -0.89
N THR A 22 -15.89 5.99 -1.80
CA THR A 22 -14.87 6.65 -2.66
C THR A 22 -13.84 7.44 -1.86
N HIS A 23 -14.23 8.08 -0.75
CA HIS A 23 -13.33 8.88 0.06
C HIS A 23 -12.31 8.01 0.78
N SER A 24 -12.78 6.95 1.44
CA SER A 24 -11.93 5.95 2.09
C SER A 24 -10.98 5.31 1.08
N TRP A 25 -11.45 4.96 -0.11
CA TRP A 25 -10.58 4.39 -1.14
C TRP A 25 -9.46 5.32 -1.59
N ARG A 26 -9.77 6.61 -1.79
CA ARG A 26 -8.77 7.64 -2.10
C ARG A 26 -7.76 7.78 -0.96
N ALA A 27 -8.20 7.72 0.30
CA ALA A 27 -7.30 7.78 1.45
C ALA A 27 -6.36 6.57 1.50
N ILE A 28 -6.86 5.36 1.24
CA ILE A 28 -6.07 4.13 1.15
C ILE A 28 -5.00 4.25 0.05
N LYS A 29 -5.39 4.70 -1.15
CA LYS A 29 -4.44 4.90 -2.26
C LYS A 29 -3.35 5.93 -1.92
N LYS A 30 -3.72 7.03 -1.26
CA LYS A 30 -2.75 8.05 -0.79
C LYS A 30 -1.77 7.47 0.23
N LEU A 31 -2.26 6.67 1.18
CA LEU A 31 -1.42 6.02 2.17
C LEU A 31 -0.47 5.00 1.53
N ALA A 32 -0.94 4.23 0.55
CA ALA A 32 -0.10 3.31 -0.20
C ALA A 32 1.01 4.07 -0.96
N LEU A 33 0.67 5.20 -1.59
CA LEU A 33 1.65 6.02 -2.30
C LEU A 33 2.67 6.63 -1.33
N TYR A 34 2.25 7.02 -0.13
CA TYR A 34 3.16 7.49 0.91
C TYR A 34 4.11 6.38 1.39
N ALA A 35 3.66 5.12 1.47
CA ALA A 35 4.55 4.00 1.76
C ALA A 35 5.65 3.85 0.70
N TRP A 36 5.32 4.02 -0.58
CA TRP A 36 6.29 4.04 -1.67
C TRP A 36 7.25 5.24 -1.59
N ASP A 37 6.74 6.43 -1.26
CA ASP A 37 7.58 7.62 -1.05
C ASP A 37 8.60 7.41 0.09
N CYS A 38 8.16 6.83 1.21
CA CYS A 38 9.02 6.42 2.32
C CYS A 38 10.11 5.43 1.86
N HIS A 39 9.71 4.39 1.13
CA HIS A 39 10.62 3.37 0.60
C HIS A 39 11.70 3.97 -0.31
N PHE A 40 11.32 4.81 -1.29
CA PHE A 40 12.28 5.48 -2.17
C PHE A 40 13.16 6.49 -1.44
N SER A 41 12.62 7.16 -0.42
CA SER A 41 13.36 8.14 0.40
C SER A 41 14.22 7.50 1.49
N GLN A 42 14.19 6.17 1.66
CA GLN A 42 14.80 5.46 2.79
C GLN A 42 14.33 6.00 4.15
N ARG A 43 13.10 6.50 4.22
CA ARG A 43 12.46 6.98 5.45
C ARG A 43 11.60 5.88 6.05
N ARG A 44 11.53 5.84 7.37
CA ARG A 44 10.64 4.91 8.09
C ARG A 44 9.18 5.26 7.80
N PHE A 45 8.38 4.23 7.56
CA PHE A 45 6.93 4.36 7.49
C PHE A 45 6.33 4.24 8.91
N GLU A 46 5.65 5.27 9.37
CA GLU A 46 5.21 5.40 10.78
C GLU A 46 3.71 5.13 11.00
N HIS A 47 2.93 4.95 9.93
CA HIS A 47 1.50 4.69 10.06
C HIS A 47 1.20 3.22 10.35
N ARG A 48 0.22 2.96 11.22
CA ARG A 48 -0.32 1.60 11.42
C ARG A 48 -1.22 1.22 10.24
N ILE A 49 -0.98 0.04 9.66
CA ILE A 49 -1.73 -0.45 8.48
C ILE A 49 -2.62 -1.68 8.77
N ASN A 50 -2.62 -2.19 10.00
CA ASN A 50 -3.27 -3.46 10.40
C ASN A 50 -4.79 -3.56 10.10
N PHE A 51 -5.47 -2.44 9.81
CA PHE A 51 -6.93 -2.39 9.65
C PHE A 51 -7.37 -2.16 8.20
N LEU A 52 -6.46 -2.25 7.23
CA LEU A 52 -6.78 -1.97 5.84
C LEU A 52 -7.25 -3.22 5.09
N CYS A 53 -7.88 -3.00 3.94
CA CYS A 53 -8.38 -4.07 3.07
C CYS A 53 -7.25 -4.89 2.41
N LYS A 54 -7.55 -6.10 1.95
CA LYS A 54 -6.60 -6.99 1.23
C LYS A 54 -5.88 -6.27 0.09
N ASP A 55 -6.59 -5.43 -0.66
CA ASP A 55 -6.03 -4.68 -1.78
C ASP A 55 -4.91 -3.71 -1.36
N PHE A 56 -5.00 -3.12 -0.16
CA PHE A 56 -3.93 -2.24 0.33
C PHE A 56 -2.61 -3.00 0.48
N TYR A 57 -2.65 -4.22 1.03
CA TYR A 57 -1.45 -5.04 1.20
C TYR A 57 -0.82 -5.45 -0.14
N LEU A 58 -1.62 -5.57 -1.20
CA LEU A 58 -1.12 -5.80 -2.56
C LEU A 58 -0.45 -4.54 -3.15
N MET A 59 -0.96 -3.35 -2.81
CA MET A 59 -0.39 -2.08 -3.29
C MET A 59 1.00 -1.78 -2.73
N ILE A 60 1.33 -2.29 -1.55
CA ILE A 60 2.61 -2.06 -0.86
C ILE A 60 3.61 -3.21 -1.04
N ARG A 61 3.40 -4.06 -2.05
CA ARG A 61 4.37 -5.09 -2.45
C ARG A 61 5.21 -4.61 -3.62
N ASN A 62 6.49 -4.92 -3.57
CA ASN A 62 7.39 -4.74 -4.69
C ASN A 62 7.09 -5.81 -5.79
N PRO A 63 7.67 -5.67 -7.00
CA PRO A 63 7.48 -6.65 -8.07
C PRO A 63 7.92 -8.08 -7.72
N GLU A 64 8.77 -8.27 -6.71
CA GLU A 64 9.21 -9.58 -6.20
C GLU A 64 8.24 -10.15 -5.16
N GLY A 65 7.17 -9.42 -4.82
CA GLY A 65 6.15 -9.82 -3.86
C GLY A 65 6.47 -9.47 -2.40
N GLN A 66 7.58 -8.80 -2.13
CA GLN A 66 8.02 -8.40 -0.79
C GLN A 66 7.37 -7.09 -0.34
N PHE A 67 7.10 -6.94 0.95
CA PHE A 67 6.57 -5.69 1.50
C PHE A 67 7.62 -4.59 1.48
N ILE A 68 7.24 -3.40 1.00
CA ILE A 68 8.12 -2.21 0.98
C ILE A 68 8.20 -1.50 2.34
N VAL A 69 7.32 -1.88 3.28
CA VAL A 69 7.27 -1.37 4.65
C VAL A 69 7.69 -2.48 5.62
N PRO A 70 8.26 -2.15 6.80
CA PRO A 70 8.72 -3.15 7.76
C PRO A 70 7.59 -4.07 8.26
N GLU A 71 7.92 -5.34 8.51
CA GLU A 71 7.01 -6.41 8.98
C GLU A 71 6.37 -6.20 10.36
N THR A 72 6.58 -5.07 11.04
CA THR A 72 5.92 -4.75 12.31
C THR A 72 4.38 -4.60 12.23
N PHE A 73 3.78 -4.93 11.08
CA PHE A 73 2.35 -4.99 10.86
C PHE A 73 1.92 -6.45 10.75
N SER A 74 1.19 -6.94 11.76
CA SER A 74 0.58 -8.27 11.74
C SER A 74 -0.53 -8.30 10.69
N TYR A 75 -0.29 -9.05 9.62
CA TYR A 75 -1.33 -9.54 8.72
C TYR A 75 -1.28 -11.06 8.80
N ASP A 76 -2.24 -11.68 9.50
CA ASP A 76 -2.38 -13.13 9.50
C ASP A 76 -2.59 -13.60 8.07
N THR A 77 -1.58 -14.31 7.56
CA THR A 77 -1.51 -14.76 6.17
C THR A 77 -2.21 -16.11 5.96
N GLU A 78 -2.85 -16.63 7.01
CA GLU A 78 -3.60 -17.89 7.00
C GLU A 78 -5.11 -17.62 6.91
N LEU A 79 -5.62 -17.45 5.69
CA LEU A 79 -7.05 -17.64 5.35
C LEU A 79 -7.20 -17.94 3.85
#